data_AF-A0A1R1IHK8-F1
#
_entry.id   AF-A0A1R1IHK8-F1
#
_cell.length_a   1.000
_cell.length_b   1.000
_cell.length_c   1.000
_cell.angle_alpha   90.00
_cell.angle_beta   90.00
_cell.angle_gamma   90.00
#
_symmetry.space_group_name_H-M   'P 1'
#
loop_
_entity.id
_entity.type
_entity.pdbx_description
1 polymer ?
#
loop_
_entity_poly.entity_id
_entity_poly.type
_entity_poly.pdbx_seq_one_letter_code
_entity_poly.pdbx_strand_id
1 'polypeptide(L)'
;MTGVDVDDGKVTATVPLNRDTAGSSGPSRAQITEQQHLITTHFSVIEGWLELLDDDRVDAAIRQRAAQVVRGRTVQLRHEVESLLRRLQGAG
;
A
#
# COMPACT_ATOMS: atom_id res chain seq x y z
N MET A 1 -0.11 16.39 -17.76
CA MET A 1 1.34 16.15 -17.73
C MET A 1 1.68 15.65 -16.32
N THR A 2 1.75 14.34 -16.13
CA THR A 2 2.13 13.72 -14.86
C THR A 2 3.64 13.74 -14.75
N GLY A 3 4.16 14.57 -13.84
CA GLY A 3 5.57 14.58 -13.45
C GLY A 3 5.73 13.84 -12.13
N VAL A 4 6.63 12.86 -12.10
CA VAL A 4 7.11 12.23 -10.86
C VAL A 4 8.42 12.94 -10.52
N ASP A 5 8.40 13.81 -9.52
CA ASP A 5 9.62 14.36 -8.92
C ASP A 5 10.06 13.44 -7.78
N VAL A 6 11.32 13.01 -7.83
CA VAL A 6 11.97 12.20 -6.80
C VAL A 6 12.99 13.09 -6.12
N ASP A 7 12.68 13.55 -4.91
CA ASP A 7 13.63 14.27 -4.06
C ASP A 7 13.71 13.59 -2.68
N ASP A 8 14.95 13.44 -2.22
CA ASP A 8 15.41 12.97 -0.90
C ASP A 8 14.59 11.87 -0.18
N GLY A 9 14.27 10.78 -0.89
CA GLY A 9 13.71 9.56 -0.29
C GLY A 9 12.25 9.64 0.16
N LYS A 10 11.48 10.63 -0.32
CA LYS A 10 10.06 10.76 -0.01
C LYS A 10 9.21 10.68 -1.28
N VAL A 11 8.63 9.51 -1.56
CA VAL A 11 7.64 9.34 -2.63
C VAL A 11 6.33 9.98 -2.18
N THR A 12 5.94 11.08 -2.82
CA THR A 12 4.68 11.79 -2.53
C THR A 12 3.75 11.64 -3.74
N ALA A 13 2.72 10.80 -3.62
CA ALA A 13 1.69 10.64 -4.64
C ALA A 13 0.50 11.54 -4.32
N THR A 14 0.24 12.55 -5.16
CA THR A 14 -0.96 13.39 -5.06
C THR A 14 -2.05 12.82 -5.97
N VAL A 15 -3.18 12.42 -5.42
CA VAL A 15 -4.34 11.94 -6.19
C VAL A 15 -5.50 12.92 -6.01
N PRO A 16 -6.09 13.46 -7.09
CA PRO A 16 -7.27 14.30 -7.00
C PRO A 16 -8.49 13.47 -6.57
N LEU A 17 -9.09 13.86 -5.45
CA LEU A 17 -10.36 13.33 -4.96
C LEU A 17 -11.49 13.92 -5.82
N ASN A 18 -11.93 13.19 -6.85
CA ASN A 18 -13.20 13.51 -7.49
C ASN A 18 -14.32 12.79 -6.73
N ARG A 19 -15.20 13.58 -6.13
CA ARG A 19 -16.30 13.18 -5.26
C ARG A 19 -17.56 13.16 -6.12
N ASP A 20 -18.17 11.99 -6.28
CA ASP A 20 -19.57 11.72 -6.64
C ASP A 20 -19.67 10.17 -6.79
N THR A 21 -20.66 9.42 -6.33
CA THR A 21 -22.09 9.66 -6.06
C THR A 21 -22.63 8.56 -5.12
N ALA A 22 -23.79 8.81 -4.54
CA ALA A 22 -24.47 8.08 -3.47
C ALA A 22 -25.01 6.67 -3.81
N GLY A 23 -25.21 5.86 -2.76
CA GLY A 23 -26.31 4.86 -2.69
C GLY A 23 -25.96 3.42 -3.07
N SER A 24 -25.22 2.70 -2.23
CA SER A 24 -25.19 1.23 -2.19
C SER A 24 -24.61 0.81 -0.84
N SER A 25 -25.22 -0.16 -0.16
CA SER A 25 -24.77 -0.69 1.13
C SER A 25 -23.47 -1.49 1.05
N GLY A 26 -22.76 -1.46 -0.08
CA GLY A 26 -21.41 -1.99 -0.26
C GLY A 26 -20.41 -0.89 -0.62
N PRO A 27 -19.10 -1.17 -0.55
CA PRO A 27 -18.09 -0.19 -0.92
C PRO A 27 -18.32 0.26 -2.37
N SER A 28 -18.33 1.59 -2.57
CA SER A 28 -18.48 2.16 -3.91
C SER A 28 -17.32 1.71 -4.81
N ARG A 29 -17.53 1.70 -6.12
CA ARG A 29 -16.47 1.38 -7.08
C ARG A 29 -15.20 2.22 -6.84
N ALA A 30 -15.36 3.47 -6.45
CA ALA A 30 -14.24 4.34 -6.09
C ALA A 30 -13.47 3.82 -4.86
N GLN A 31 -14.18 3.37 -3.82
CA GLN A 31 -13.56 2.80 -2.61
C GLN A 31 -12.84 1.47 -2.93
N ILE A 32 -13.40 0.64 -3.81
CA ILE A 32 -12.74 -0.61 -4.25
C ILE A 32 -11.44 -0.27 -5.00
N THR A 33 -11.46 0.69 -5.92
CA THR A 33 -10.28 1.14 -6.66
C THR A 33 -9.22 1.73 -5.73
N GLU A 34 -9.61 2.56 -4.76
CA GLU A 34 -8.70 3.12 -3.75
C GLU A 34 -8.03 2.01 -2.92
N GLN A 35 -8.81 1.03 -2.49
CA GLN A 35 -8.30 -0.11 -1.71
C GLN A 35 -7.37 -1.01 -2.54
N GLN A 36 -7.67 -1.25 -3.81
CA GLN A 36 -6.76 -1.94 -4.73
C GLN A 36 -5.44 -1.18 -4.89
N HIS A 37 -5.49 0.15 -5.01
CA HIS A 37 -4.29 0.97 -5.11
C HIS A 37 -3.43 0.91 -3.85
N LEU A 38 -4.06 1.00 -2.67
CA LEU A 38 -3.37 0.87 -1.38
C LEU A 38 -2.70 -0.51 -1.24
N ILE A 39 -3.44 -1.59 -1.49
CA ILE A 39 -2.93 -2.97 -1.43
C ILE A 39 -1.74 -3.14 -2.40
N THR A 40 -1.88 -2.68 -3.64
CA THR A 40 -0.80 -2.75 -4.65
C THR A 40 0.45 -2.01 -4.18
N THR A 41 0.28 -0.82 -3.60
CA THR A 41 1.40 -0.03 -3.05
C THR A 41 2.12 -0.77 -1.93
N HIS A 42 1.37 -1.43 -1.04
CA HIS A 42 1.96 -2.26 0.02
C HIS A 42 2.79 -3.40 -0.56
N PHE A 43 2.28 -4.11 -1.57
CA PHE A 43 3.02 -5.18 -2.25
C PHE A 43 4.31 -4.67 -2.89
N SER A 44 4.26 -3.60 -3.68
CA SER A 44 5.46 -3.06 -4.34
C SER A 44 6.53 -2.61 -3.35
N VAL A 45 6.15 -2.01 -2.22
CA VAL A 45 7.10 -1.65 -1.16
C VAL A 45 7.71 -2.90 -0.53
N ILE A 46 6.91 -3.93 -0.24
CA ILE A 46 7.40 -5.19 0.32
C ILE A 46 8.37 -5.88 -0.65
N GLU A 47 8.00 -5.98 -1.93
CA GLU A 47 8.83 -6.60 -2.98
C GLU A 47 10.19 -5.89 -3.10
N GLY A 48 10.23 -4.56 -3.19
CA GLY A 48 11.49 -3.82 -3.28
C GLY A 48 12.40 -3.98 -2.06
N TRP A 49 11.82 -4.13 -0.86
CA TRP A 49 12.63 -4.43 0.34
C TRP A 49 13.08 -5.89 0.43
N LEU A 50 12.31 -6.83 -0.13
CA LEU A 50 12.72 -8.23 -0.22
C LEU A 50 13.88 -8.40 -1.22
N GLU A 51 13.82 -7.73 -2.37
CA GLU A 51 14.94 -7.69 -3.33
C GLU A 51 16.23 -7.17 -2.71
N LEU A 52 16.13 -6.13 -1.86
CA LEU A 52 17.26 -5.61 -1.08
C LEU A 52 17.77 -6.59 -0.01
N LEU A 53 16.91 -7.46 0.52
CA LEU A 53 17.30 -8.46 1.52
C LEU A 53 17.99 -9.66 0.89
N ASP A 54 17.66 -9.98 -0.37
CA ASP A 54 18.27 -11.05 -1.16
C ASP A 54 19.66 -10.67 -1.71
N ASP A 55 20.05 -9.39 -1.67
CA ASP A 55 21.40 -8.95 -2.03
C ASP A 55 22.38 -9.14 -0.85
N ASP A 56 23.27 -10.13 -1.00
CA ASP A 56 24.31 -10.45 -0.03
C ASP A 56 25.32 -9.32 0.24
N ARG A 57 25.37 -8.30 -0.62
CA ARG A 57 26.26 -7.14 -0.47
C ARG A 57 25.69 -6.08 0.48
N VAL A 58 24.43 -6.21 0.88
CA VAL A 58 23.76 -5.25 1.75
C VAL A 58 24.26 -5.42 3.19
N ASP A 59 24.58 -4.30 3.83
CA ASP A 59 25.09 -4.30 5.19
C ASP A 59 24.03 -4.78 6.20
N ALA A 60 24.49 -5.27 7.36
CA ALA A 60 23.60 -5.83 8.38
C ALA A 60 22.58 -4.81 8.92
N ALA A 61 22.92 -3.52 9.01
CA ALA A 61 22.03 -2.46 9.46
C ALA A 61 20.92 -2.18 8.44
N ILE A 62 21.24 -2.12 7.14
CA ILE A 62 20.22 -2.00 6.09
C ILE A 62 19.34 -3.26 6.06
N ARG A 63 19.90 -4.48 6.20
CA ARG A 63 19.08 -5.70 6.28
C ARG A 63 18.13 -5.69 7.48
N GLN A 64 18.60 -5.25 8.65
CA GLN A 64 17.73 -5.13 9.83
C GLN A 64 16.61 -4.12 9.59
N ARG A 65 16.91 -2.96 8.99
CA ARG A 65 15.91 -1.95 8.63
C ARG A 65 14.91 -2.48 7.60
N ALA A 66 15.39 -3.14 6.54
CA ALA A 66 14.56 -3.74 5.52
C ALA A 66 13.58 -4.78 6.13
N ALA A 67 14.09 -5.67 6.98
CA ALA A 67 13.27 -6.66 7.68
C ALA A 67 12.19 -6.00 8.58
N GLN A 68 12.53 -4.90 9.27
CA GLN A 68 11.55 -4.13 10.05
C GLN A 68 10.47 -3.50 9.17
N VAL A 69 10.85 -2.92 8.03
CA VAL A 69 9.90 -2.31 7.10
C VAL A 69 8.98 -3.37 6.49
N VAL A 70 9.53 -4.48 6.00
CA VAL A 70 8.75 -5.61 5.45
C VAL A 70 7.75 -6.11 6.49
N ARG A 71 8.18 -6.34 7.74
CA ARG A 71 7.29 -6.78 8.82
C ARG A 71 6.18 -5.77 9.10
N GLY A 72 6.53 -4.49 9.25
CA GLY A 72 5.56 -3.42 9.52
C GLY A 72 4.53 -3.27 8.40
N ARG A 73 4.98 -3.28 7.14
CA ARG A 73 4.11 -3.18 5.96
C ARG A 73 3.22 -4.40 5.78
N THR A 74 3.73 -5.60 6.07
CA THR A 74 2.93 -6.85 6.02
C THR A 74 1.81 -6.82 7.06
N VAL A 75 2.09 -6.35 8.28
CA VAL A 75 1.07 -6.20 9.33
C VAL A 75 0.00 -5.18 8.94
N GLN A 76 0.41 -4.02 8.40
CA GLN A 76 -0.52 -3.00 7.90
C GLN A 76 -1.39 -3.56 6.76
N LEU A 77 -0.78 -4.22 5.77
CA LEU A 77 -1.50 -4.82 4.65
C LEU A 77 -2.54 -5.84 5.14
N ARG A 78 -2.19 -6.70 6.10
CA ARG A 78 -3.14 -7.64 6.71
C ARG A 78 -4.34 -6.91 7.31
N HIS A 79 -4.12 -5.84 8.07
CA HIS A 79 -5.21 -5.07 8.69
C HIS A 79 -6.10 -4.36 7.66
N GLU A 80 -5.52 -3.81 6.58
CA GLU A 80 -6.30 -3.21 5.49
C GLU A 80 -7.16 -4.27 4.77
N VAL A 81 -6.60 -5.45 4.49
CA VAL A 81 -7.34 -6.57 3.89
C VAL A 81 -8.45 -7.08 4.82
N GLU A 82 -8.19 -7.25 6.12
CA GLU A 82 -9.20 -7.63 7.12
C GLU A 82 -10.32 -6.58 7.24
N SER A 83 -9.97 -5.30 7.18
CA SER A 83 -10.93 -4.19 7.18
C SER A 83 -11.82 -4.24 5.93
N LEU A 84 -11.21 -4.45 4.75
CA LEU A 84 -11.93 -4.58 3.49
C LEU A 84 -12.88 -5.79 3.49
N LEU A 85 -12.41 -6.96 3.92
CA LEU A 85 -13.23 -8.17 3.99
C LEU A 85 -14.43 -7.99 4.93
N ARG A 86 -14.24 -7.37 6.10
CA ARG A 86 -15.35 -7.05 7.02
C ARG A 86 -16.37 -6.10 6.41
N ARG A 87 -15.91 -5.08 5.67
CA ARG A 87 -16.81 -4.14 4.96
C ARG A 87 -17.60 -4.84 3.86
N LEU A 88 -17.00 -5.79 3.15
CA LEU A 88 -17.67 -6.57 2.11
C LEU A 88 -18.67 -7.59 2.69
N GLN A 89 -18.37 -8.18 3.86
CA GLN A 89 -19.23 -9.17 4.52
C GLN A 89 -20.40 -8.52 5.28
N GLY A 90 -20.22 -7.33 5.86
CA GLY A 90 -21.29 -6.58 6.54
C GLY A 90 -22.22 -5.79 5.61
N ALA A 91 -22.00 -5.89 4.29
CA ALA A 91 -22.78 -5.24 3.24
C ALA A 91 -23.90 -6.14 2.66
N GLY A 92 -24.01 -7.39 3.13
CA GLY A 92 -25.06 -8.35 2.75
C GLY A 92 -26.13 -8.48 3.82
#